data_AF-A0A1B0CRZ5-F1
#
_entry.id   AF-A0A1B0CRZ5-F1
#
_cell.length_a   1.000
_cell.length_b   1.000
_cell.length_c   1.000
_cell.angle_alpha   90.00
_cell.angle_beta   90.00
_cell.angle_gamma   90.00
#
_symmetry.space_group_name_H-M   'P 1'
#
loop_
_entity.id
_entity.type
_entity.pdbx_description
1 polymer ?
#
loop_
_entity_poly.entity_id
_entity_poly.type
_entity_poly.pdbx_seq_one_letter_code
_entity_poly.pdbx_strand_id
1 'polypeptide(L)'
;MKYFEQYSVFEPPTMDHANCPKYWWRNVLYINTLFPVGEMCMLWSWYLANDTQFYIIGAVILILAVRHLRVAAAVVAGIMVSSWGITGLIAYSNNHIPNADDPLALFDMIYDKPWTRIGPYMIGMSVGWILFRTNCQIRMSRLTVILGWMMSSATGLYLIYGLYGQELNKLGGAAYSSLSHSAWALSLAWIIIACSTGYGGYVNTFLSAPCIYPFSRATYCAYLVHPIVIRIMALNSTAPLHLGTDSMVSFPLSSKVLLSSF
;
A
#
# COMPACT_ATOMS: atom_id res chain seq x y z
N MET A 1 -11.74 -26.40 -0.72
CA MET A 1 -10.28 -26.14 -0.80
C MET A 1 -9.47 -27.44 -0.77
N LYS A 2 -9.73 -28.42 0.11
CA LYS A 2 -9.02 -29.74 0.10
C LYS A 2 -9.12 -30.51 -1.23
N TYR A 3 -10.31 -30.53 -1.86
CA TYR A 3 -10.50 -31.09 -3.20
C TYR A 3 -9.66 -30.36 -4.26
N PHE A 4 -9.35 -29.08 -4.08
CA PHE A 4 -8.61 -28.34 -5.10
C PHE A 4 -7.11 -28.61 -5.01
N GLU A 5 -6.53 -28.69 -3.81
CA GLU A 5 -5.13 -29.08 -3.59
C GLU A 5 -4.72 -30.36 -4.35
N GLN A 6 -5.61 -31.36 -4.42
CA GLN A 6 -5.31 -32.64 -5.05
C GLN A 6 -5.54 -32.67 -6.58
N TYR A 7 -6.31 -31.73 -7.12
CA TYR A 7 -6.80 -31.79 -8.51
C TYR A 7 -6.54 -30.53 -9.34
N SER A 8 -6.10 -29.42 -8.73
CA SER A 8 -5.79 -28.19 -9.46
C SER A 8 -4.35 -28.18 -9.95
N VAL A 9 -4.17 -27.72 -11.19
CA VAL A 9 -2.83 -27.48 -11.79
C VAL A 9 -2.13 -26.28 -11.13
N PHE A 10 -2.89 -25.38 -10.51
CA PHE A 10 -2.39 -24.19 -9.82
C PHE A 10 -2.28 -24.44 -8.31
N GLU A 11 -1.10 -24.28 -7.74
CA GLU A 11 -0.89 -24.35 -6.29
C GLU A 11 -1.12 -22.97 -5.67
N PRO A 12 -2.16 -22.79 -4.82
CA PRO A 12 -2.41 -21.50 -4.19
C PRO A 12 -1.29 -21.19 -3.18
N PRO A 13 -0.88 -19.92 -3.03
CA PRO A 13 0.24 -19.54 -2.16
C PRO A 13 -0.01 -19.76 -0.66
N THR A 14 -1.22 -20.17 -0.27
CA THR A 14 -1.60 -20.42 1.13
C THR A 14 -2.49 -21.66 1.23
N MET A 15 -2.20 -22.52 2.20
CA MET A 15 -2.98 -23.72 2.50
C MET A 15 -4.17 -23.40 3.40
N ASP A 16 -5.10 -22.58 2.91
CA ASP A 16 -6.26 -22.11 3.67
C ASP A 16 -7.10 -23.27 4.25
N HIS A 17 -7.18 -24.41 3.57
CA HIS A 17 -7.92 -25.57 4.06
C HIS A 17 -7.33 -26.19 5.34
N ALA A 18 -6.03 -26.05 5.56
CA ALA A 18 -5.31 -26.56 6.72
C ALA A 18 -5.14 -25.48 7.80
N ASN A 19 -4.86 -24.25 7.39
CA ASN A 19 -4.56 -23.14 8.28
C ASN A 19 -5.83 -22.47 8.85
N CYS A 20 -6.87 -22.25 8.03
CA CYS A 20 -8.06 -21.53 8.47
C CYS A 20 -8.79 -22.19 9.65
N PRO A 21 -9.02 -23.51 9.69
CA PRO A 21 -9.65 -24.14 10.85
C PRO A 21 -8.88 -23.93 12.16
N LYS A 22 -7.55 -23.76 12.10
CA LYS A 22 -6.67 -23.61 13.27
C LYS A 22 -6.48 -22.15 13.68
N TYR A 23 -6.42 -21.24 12.71
CA TYR A 23 -5.92 -19.88 12.90
C TYR A 23 -6.91 -18.77 12.51
N TRP A 24 -8.16 -19.09 12.18
CA TRP A 24 -9.20 -18.09 11.81
C TRP A 24 -9.32 -16.94 12.82
N TRP A 25 -9.16 -17.23 14.12
CA TRP A 25 -9.28 -16.25 15.20
C TRP A 25 -8.22 -15.13 15.11
N ARG A 26 -7.05 -15.40 14.52
CA ARG A 26 -5.99 -14.40 14.33
C ARG A 26 -6.42 -13.28 13.36
N ASN A 27 -7.25 -13.63 12.36
CA ASN A 27 -7.81 -12.66 11.42
C ASN A 27 -8.90 -11.79 12.06
N VAL A 28 -9.71 -12.37 12.96
CA VAL A 28 -10.74 -11.62 13.71
C VAL A 28 -10.12 -10.61 14.67
N LEU A 29 -8.99 -10.97 15.28
CA LEU A 29 -8.25 -10.09 16.17
C LEU A 29 -7.31 -9.11 15.45
N TYR A 30 -7.20 -9.18 14.12
CA TYR A 30 -6.28 -8.33 13.34
C TYR A 30 -4.80 -8.45 13.74
N ILE A 31 -4.36 -9.66 14.09
CA ILE A 31 -2.98 -9.97 14.51
C ILE A 31 -2.30 -11.02 13.64
N ASN A 32 -2.91 -11.40 12.52
CA ASN A 32 -2.35 -12.39 11.59
C ASN A 32 -0.97 -11.99 11.07
N THR A 33 -0.69 -10.69 10.88
CA THR A 33 0.61 -10.16 10.42
C THR A 33 1.77 -10.38 11.39
N LEU A 34 1.49 -10.78 12.64
CA LEU A 34 2.51 -11.06 13.66
C LEU A 34 3.06 -12.50 13.57
N PHE A 35 2.47 -13.35 12.74
CA PHE A 35 2.81 -14.76 12.59
C PHE A 35 3.45 -15.03 11.22
N PRO A 36 4.16 -16.16 11.04
CA PRO A 36 4.72 -16.53 9.74
C PRO A 36 3.64 -16.71 8.66
N VAL A 37 3.94 -16.30 7.42
CA VAL A 37 3.00 -16.35 6.29
C VAL A 37 2.52 -17.77 5.99
N GLY A 38 3.37 -18.77 6.18
CA GLY A 38 3.02 -20.18 6.02
C GLY A 38 1.88 -20.66 6.96
N GLU A 39 1.62 -19.96 8.07
CA GLU A 39 0.51 -20.24 8.98
C GLU A 39 -0.72 -19.35 8.74
N MET A 40 -0.64 -18.40 7.81
CA MET A 40 -1.73 -17.50 7.55
C MET A 40 -2.90 -18.21 6.87
N CYS A 41 -4.09 -17.72 7.21
CA CYS A 41 -5.34 -18.05 6.56
C CYS A 41 -5.82 -16.79 5.83
N MET A 42 -6.27 -16.93 4.58
CA MET A 42 -6.69 -15.81 3.73
C MET A 42 -5.58 -14.76 3.63
N LEU A 43 -4.52 -15.06 2.87
CA LEU A 43 -3.32 -14.22 2.77
C LEU A 43 -3.64 -12.72 2.72
N TRP A 44 -4.53 -12.30 1.81
CA TRP A 44 -4.95 -10.91 1.59
C TRP A 44 -5.55 -10.18 2.81
N SER A 45 -5.93 -10.90 3.86
CA SER A 45 -6.40 -10.29 5.11
C SER A 45 -5.30 -9.55 5.89
N TRP A 46 -4.02 -9.77 5.55
CA TRP A 46 -2.88 -9.05 6.12
C TRP A 46 -3.06 -7.52 6.10
N TYR A 47 -3.59 -7.00 5.00
CA TYR A 47 -3.80 -5.57 4.81
C TYR A 47 -4.80 -4.99 5.80
N LEU A 48 -5.89 -5.72 6.05
CA LEU A 48 -6.94 -5.26 6.95
C LEU A 48 -6.45 -5.22 8.40
N ALA A 49 -5.61 -6.18 8.78
CA ALA A 49 -4.95 -6.16 10.07
C ALA A 49 -3.99 -4.99 10.20
N ASN A 50 -3.20 -4.73 9.17
CA ASN A 50 -2.29 -3.61 9.11
C ASN A 50 -3.02 -2.26 9.26
N ASP A 51 -4.10 -2.04 8.50
CA ASP A 51 -4.93 -0.83 8.58
C ASP A 51 -5.52 -0.61 9.98
N THR A 52 -6.02 -1.68 10.60
CA THR A 52 -6.54 -1.60 11.98
C THR A 52 -5.45 -1.26 13.00
N GLN A 53 -4.27 -1.88 12.88
CA GLN A 53 -3.14 -1.58 13.76
C GLN A 53 -2.67 -0.13 13.60
N PHE A 54 -2.60 0.36 12.36
CA PHE A 54 -2.26 1.75 12.07
C PHE A 54 -3.29 2.72 12.62
N TYR A 55 -4.58 2.40 12.51
CA TYR A 55 -5.65 3.18 13.11
C TYR A 55 -5.48 3.35 14.61
N ILE A 56 -5.18 2.27 15.34
CA ILE A 56 -4.96 2.32 16.79
C ILE A 56 -3.75 3.20 17.12
N ILE A 57 -2.61 3.00 16.44
CA ILE A 57 -1.40 3.80 16.65
C ILE A 57 -1.67 5.28 16.34
N GLY A 58 -2.34 5.56 15.23
CA GLY A 58 -2.66 6.92 14.81
C GLY A 58 -3.61 7.63 15.75
N ALA A 59 -4.63 6.95 16.25
CA ALA A 59 -5.53 7.52 17.25
C ALA A 59 -4.77 7.95 18.51
N VAL A 60 -3.86 7.12 19.01
CA VAL A 60 -3.02 7.45 20.18
C VAL A 60 -2.13 8.66 19.90
N ILE A 61 -1.48 8.71 18.73
CA ILE A 61 -0.63 9.83 18.32
C ILE A 61 -1.44 11.13 18.20
N LEU A 62 -2.65 11.07 17.63
CA LEU A 62 -3.53 12.24 17.50
C LEU A 62 -3.99 12.76 18.86
N ILE A 63 -4.35 11.87 19.80
CA ILE A 63 -4.68 12.25 21.18
C ILE A 63 -3.49 12.96 21.84
N LEU A 64 -2.27 12.44 21.64
CA LEU A 64 -1.05 13.09 22.12
C LEU A 64 -0.81 14.45 21.45
N ALA A 65 -1.10 14.57 20.15
CA ALA A 65 -0.88 15.78 19.36
C ALA A 65 -1.76 16.96 19.82
N VAL A 66 -2.95 16.69 20.37
CA VAL A 66 -3.85 17.73 20.93
C VAL A 66 -3.16 18.50 22.05
N ARG A 67 -2.41 17.82 22.93
CA ARG A 67 -1.78 18.44 24.10
C ARG A 67 -0.29 18.74 23.91
N HIS A 68 0.42 17.89 23.17
CA HIS A 68 1.87 17.93 23.02
C HIS A 68 2.29 17.73 21.55
N LEU A 69 1.95 18.69 20.68
CA LEU A 69 2.22 18.59 19.24
C LEU A 69 3.70 18.33 18.90
N ARG A 70 4.65 18.96 19.60
CA ARG A 70 6.08 18.74 19.34
C ARG A 70 6.52 17.31 19.64
N VAL A 71 5.98 16.72 20.71
CA VAL A 71 6.27 15.33 21.10
C VAL A 71 5.64 14.39 20.08
N ALA A 72 4.37 14.61 19.70
CA ALA A 72 3.72 13.82 18.67
C ALA A 72 4.45 13.87 17.32
N ALA A 73 4.91 15.05 16.89
CA ALA A 73 5.70 15.20 15.67
C ALA A 73 7.04 14.45 15.75
N ALA A 74 7.72 14.50 16.90
CA ALA A 74 8.95 13.74 17.13
C ALA A 74 8.71 12.22 17.10
N VAL A 75 7.60 11.75 17.67
CA VAL A 75 7.19 10.34 17.63
C VAL A 75 6.92 9.89 16.20
N VAL A 76 6.16 10.66 15.43
CA VAL A 76 5.89 10.37 14.01
C VAL A 76 7.18 10.31 13.21
N ALA A 77 8.07 11.29 13.36
CA ALA A 77 9.36 11.30 12.68
C ALA A 77 10.23 10.10 13.07
N GLY A 78 10.27 9.74 14.36
CA GLY A 78 10.98 8.55 14.85
C GLY A 78 10.45 7.26 14.24
N ILE A 79 9.11 7.09 14.19
CA ILE A 79 8.47 5.93 13.56
C ILE A 79 8.83 5.87 12.07
N MET A 80 8.74 6.98 11.34
CA MET A 80 9.08 7.00 9.90
C MET A 80 10.54 6.67 9.64
N VAL A 81 11.47 7.28 10.36
CA VAL A 81 12.91 7.00 10.21
C VAL A 81 13.23 5.55 10.58
N SER A 82 12.62 5.02 11.64
CA SER A 82 12.82 3.62 12.02
C SER A 82 12.26 2.66 10.96
N SER A 83 11.10 2.97 10.38
CA SER A 83 10.48 2.22 9.29
C SER A 83 11.38 2.18 8.05
N TRP A 84 11.87 3.34 7.61
CA TRP A 84 12.78 3.43 6.46
C TRP A 84 14.10 2.70 6.72
N GLY A 85 14.65 2.83 7.93
CA GLY A 85 15.88 2.16 8.34
C GLY A 85 15.73 0.64 8.32
N ILE A 86 14.66 0.10 8.93
CA ILE A 86 14.40 -1.34 8.95
C ILE A 86 14.19 -1.86 7.52
N THR A 87 13.35 -1.21 6.72
CA THR A 87 13.10 -1.62 5.34
C THR A 87 14.36 -1.57 4.49
N GLY A 88 15.17 -0.51 4.63
CA GLY A 88 16.44 -0.36 3.92
C GLY A 88 17.47 -1.43 4.30
N LEU A 89 17.58 -1.74 5.60
CA LEU A 89 18.47 -2.79 6.10
C LEU A 89 18.07 -4.17 5.58
N ILE A 90 16.79 -4.52 5.65
CA ILE A 90 16.28 -5.82 5.16
C ILE A 90 16.46 -5.93 3.65
N ALA A 91 16.18 -4.86 2.90
CA ALA A 91 16.35 -4.86 1.44
C ALA A 91 17.83 -4.99 1.05
N TYR A 92 18.73 -4.31 1.77
CA TYR A 92 20.18 -4.39 1.52
C TYR A 92 20.75 -5.77 1.88
N SER A 93 20.39 -6.33 3.04
CA SER A 93 20.92 -7.62 3.51
C SER A 93 20.49 -8.79 2.64
N ASN A 94 19.28 -8.74 2.07
CA ASN A 94 18.72 -9.81 1.25
C ASN A 94 18.98 -9.64 -0.25
N ASN A 95 19.79 -8.65 -0.65
CA ASN A 95 20.02 -8.29 -2.06
C ASN A 95 18.70 -8.10 -2.84
N HIS A 96 17.69 -7.52 -2.21
CA HIS A 96 16.39 -7.37 -2.84
C HIS A 96 16.48 -6.33 -3.96
N ILE A 97 16.32 -6.80 -5.19
CA ILE A 97 16.13 -5.95 -6.36
C ILE A 97 14.63 -6.02 -6.66
N PRO A 98 13.89 -4.89 -6.56
CA PRO A 98 12.47 -4.85 -6.90
C PRO A 98 12.31 -5.07 -8.42
N ASN A 99 12.35 -6.34 -8.84
CA ASN A 99 12.13 -6.77 -10.22
C ASN A 99 10.72 -7.32 -10.38
N ALA A 100 10.15 -7.16 -11.58
CA ALA A 100 8.79 -7.60 -11.89
C ALA A 100 8.62 -9.13 -11.89
N ASP A 101 9.73 -9.87 -11.91
CA ASP A 101 9.75 -11.32 -12.13
C ASP A 101 9.47 -12.13 -10.86
N ASP A 102 9.67 -11.57 -9.66
CA ASP A 102 9.35 -12.24 -8.40
C ASP A 102 8.76 -11.29 -7.33
N PRO A 103 7.50 -10.86 -7.52
CA PRO A 103 6.82 -9.96 -6.59
C PRO A 103 6.50 -10.59 -5.22
N LEU A 104 6.70 -11.91 -5.06
CA LEU A 104 6.34 -12.68 -3.87
C LEU A 104 7.55 -13.16 -3.05
N ALA A 105 8.76 -13.22 -3.64
CA ALA A 105 9.97 -13.71 -2.96
C ALA A 105 10.32 -13.02 -1.64
N LEU A 106 9.87 -11.78 -1.40
CA LEU A 106 10.11 -11.04 -0.15
C LEU A 106 8.83 -10.63 0.60
N PHE A 107 7.70 -11.26 0.26
CA PHE A 107 6.41 -10.94 0.88
C PHE A 107 6.44 -11.05 2.41
N ASP A 108 7.00 -12.15 2.94
CA ASP A 108 7.16 -12.44 4.37
C ASP A 108 8.06 -11.46 5.14
N MET A 109 9.02 -10.84 4.45
CA MET A 109 10.09 -10.07 5.09
C MET A 109 9.90 -8.56 4.97
N ILE A 110 9.27 -8.09 3.89
CA ILE A 110 9.12 -6.65 3.61
C ILE A 110 7.66 -6.25 3.40
N TYR A 111 6.81 -7.13 2.88
CA TYR A 111 5.50 -6.71 2.38
C TYR A 111 4.39 -6.80 3.44
N ASP A 112 4.36 -7.87 4.21
CA ASP A 112 3.31 -8.13 5.21
C ASP A 112 3.51 -7.34 6.52
N LYS A 113 4.76 -7.00 6.83
CA LYS A 113 5.12 -6.47 8.14
C LYS A 113 4.62 -5.03 8.35
N PRO A 114 3.87 -4.74 9.44
CA PRO A 114 3.27 -3.43 9.63
C PRO A 114 4.30 -2.30 9.77
N TRP A 115 5.46 -2.59 10.39
CA TRP A 115 6.51 -1.60 10.61
C TRP A 115 7.23 -1.14 9.33
N THR A 116 7.15 -1.88 8.22
CA THR A 116 7.74 -1.45 6.93
C THR A 116 6.77 -0.61 6.10
N ARG A 117 5.48 -0.57 6.48
CA ARG A 117 4.38 0.01 5.68
C ARG A 117 3.64 1.18 6.34
N ILE A 118 4.01 1.57 7.56
CA ILE A 118 3.34 2.62 8.32
C ILE A 118 3.56 4.04 7.77
N GLY A 119 4.59 4.25 6.94
CA GLY A 119 4.98 5.58 6.42
C GLY A 119 3.85 6.36 5.73
N PRO A 120 3.19 5.80 4.70
CA PRO A 120 2.04 6.44 4.04
C PRO A 120 0.93 6.88 5.00
N TYR A 121 0.61 6.03 5.98
CA TYR A 121 -0.43 6.31 6.95
C TYR A 121 -0.08 7.51 7.84
N MET A 122 1.18 7.59 8.31
CA MET A 122 1.69 8.75 9.07
C MET A 122 1.68 10.06 8.25
N ILE A 123 2.02 10.00 6.96
CA ILE A 123 1.99 11.16 6.06
C ILE A 123 0.55 11.65 5.89
N GLY A 124 -0.39 10.75 5.59
CA GLY A 124 -1.81 11.08 5.44
C GLY A 124 -2.40 11.69 6.71
N MET A 125 -2.10 11.12 7.87
CA MET A 125 -2.53 11.65 9.16
C MET A 125 -1.98 13.05 9.43
N SER A 126 -0.68 13.27 9.15
CA SER A 126 -0.04 14.57 9.33
C SER A 126 -0.70 15.64 8.45
N VAL A 127 -1.00 15.30 7.20
CA VAL A 127 -1.71 16.18 6.25
C VAL A 127 -3.13 16.47 6.73
N GLY A 128 -3.86 15.45 7.16
CA GLY A 128 -5.20 15.60 7.73
C GLY A 128 -5.23 16.53 8.94
N TRP A 129 -4.25 16.40 9.84
CA TRP A 129 -4.11 17.29 11.00
C TRP A 129 -3.82 18.74 10.60
N ILE A 130 -2.93 18.96 9.63
CA ILE A 130 -2.62 20.31 9.12
C ILE A 130 -3.87 20.94 8.50
N LEU A 131 -4.61 20.20 7.66
CA LEU A 131 -5.83 20.70 7.02
C LEU A 131 -6.92 21.03 8.06
N PHE A 132 -7.09 20.17 9.08
CA PHE A 132 -7.99 20.43 10.20
C PHE A 132 -7.63 21.72 10.96
N ARG A 133 -6.35 21.91 11.30
CA ARG A 133 -5.88 23.10 12.04
C ARG A 133 -5.94 24.39 11.24
N THR A 134 -5.80 24.30 9.92
CA THR A 134 -5.83 25.45 9.01
C THR A 134 -7.22 25.73 8.45
N ASN A 135 -8.25 24.94 8.81
CA ASN A 135 -9.59 24.99 8.22
C ASN A 135 -9.56 24.98 6.67
N CYS A 136 -8.61 24.23 6.09
CA CYS A 136 -8.33 24.18 4.66
C CYS A 136 -7.98 25.56 4.03
N GLN A 137 -7.61 26.57 4.82
CA GLN A 137 -7.22 27.90 4.35
C GLN A 137 -5.69 28.06 4.40
N ILE A 138 -5.00 27.57 3.37
CA ILE A 138 -3.55 27.72 3.24
C ILE A 138 -3.26 28.65 2.06
N ARG A 139 -2.68 29.83 2.31
CA ARG A 139 -2.28 30.75 1.22
C ARG A 139 -0.92 30.33 0.67
N MET A 140 -0.90 29.94 -0.60
CA MET A 140 0.32 29.52 -1.30
C MET A 140 0.64 30.46 -2.47
N SER A 141 1.93 30.64 -2.74
CA SER A 141 2.40 31.38 -3.92
C SER A 141 2.14 30.58 -5.19
N ARG A 142 1.95 31.25 -6.34
CA ARG A 142 1.78 30.56 -7.64
C ARG A 142 2.96 29.64 -7.96
N LEU A 143 4.17 30.06 -7.61
CA LEU A 143 5.39 29.26 -7.82
C LEU A 143 5.34 27.96 -7.02
N THR A 144 4.94 28.02 -5.74
CA THR A 144 4.80 26.84 -4.88
C THR A 144 3.79 25.84 -5.46
N VAL A 145 2.67 26.34 -5.98
CA VAL A 145 1.63 25.49 -6.57
C VAL A 145 2.13 24.78 -7.83
N ILE A 146 2.80 25.51 -8.73
CA ILE A 146 3.36 24.95 -9.97
C ILE A 146 4.43 23.91 -9.64
N LEU A 147 5.37 24.23 -8.75
CA LEU A 147 6.43 23.32 -8.34
C LEU A 147 5.87 22.06 -7.67
N GLY A 148 4.85 22.21 -6.82
CA GLY A 148 4.22 21.06 -6.17
C GLY A 148 3.53 20.12 -7.16
N TRP A 149 2.79 20.66 -8.14
CA TRP A 149 2.17 19.83 -9.18
C TRP A 149 3.19 19.13 -10.06
N MET A 150 4.26 19.83 -10.46
CA MET A 150 5.35 19.25 -11.24
C MET A 150 6.05 18.13 -10.46
N MET A 151 6.37 18.37 -9.18
CA MET A 151 7.06 17.40 -8.32
C MET A 151 6.19 16.17 -8.02
N SER A 152 4.91 16.36 -7.70
CA SER A 152 3.95 15.28 -7.47
C SER A 152 3.78 14.41 -8.72
N SER A 153 3.58 15.03 -9.88
CA SER A 153 3.40 14.31 -11.15
C SER A 153 4.66 13.56 -11.56
N ALA A 154 5.83 14.20 -11.46
CA ALA A 154 7.12 13.59 -11.78
C ALA A 154 7.41 12.39 -10.87
N THR A 155 7.15 12.53 -9.56
CA THR A 155 7.34 11.45 -8.59
C THR A 155 6.39 10.28 -8.89
N GLY A 156 5.11 10.56 -9.16
CA GLY A 156 4.13 9.52 -9.50
C GLY A 156 4.50 8.75 -10.78
N LEU A 157 4.89 9.46 -11.84
CA LEU A 157 5.33 8.85 -13.10
C LEU A 157 6.62 8.03 -12.93
N TYR A 158 7.59 8.54 -12.17
CA TYR A 158 8.82 7.81 -11.87
C TYR A 158 8.55 6.52 -11.09
N LEU A 159 7.63 6.55 -10.12
CA LEU A 159 7.30 5.35 -9.36
C LEU A 159 6.59 4.28 -10.20
N ILE A 160 5.78 4.67 -11.18
CA ILE A 160 5.06 3.74 -12.07
C ILE A 160 5.98 3.19 -13.17
N TYR A 161 6.71 4.06 -13.87
CA TYR A 161 7.44 3.70 -15.09
C TYR A 161 8.97 3.66 -14.90
N GLY A 162 9.50 4.27 -13.85
CA GLY A 162 10.95 4.45 -13.67
C GLY A 162 11.74 3.16 -13.41
N LEU A 163 11.05 2.08 -13.02
CA LEU A 163 11.66 0.75 -12.86
C LEU A 163 11.60 -0.12 -14.13
N TYR A 164 10.89 0.32 -15.18
CA TYR A 164 10.71 -0.50 -16.36
C TYR A 164 12.03 -0.66 -17.13
N GLY A 165 12.52 -1.90 -17.23
CA GLY A 165 13.75 -2.24 -17.95
C GLY A 165 15.05 -1.75 -17.31
N GLN A 166 15.03 -1.38 -16.02
CA GLN A 166 16.20 -0.90 -15.29
C GLN A 166 16.73 -1.96 -14.33
N GLU A 167 18.02 -2.25 -14.39
CA GLU A 167 18.71 -3.06 -13.38
C GLU A 167 19.21 -2.15 -12.25
N LEU A 168 18.50 -2.17 -11.12
CA LEU A 168 18.89 -1.38 -9.96
C LEU A 168 20.08 -2.02 -9.25
N ASN A 169 21.11 -1.22 -8.98
CA ASN A 169 22.15 -1.59 -8.01
C ASN A 169 21.52 -1.89 -6.64
N LYS A 170 22.15 -2.76 -5.84
CA LYS A 170 21.67 -3.17 -4.51
C LYS A 170 21.26 -2.01 -3.61
N LEU A 171 22.05 -0.93 -3.60
CA LEU A 171 21.74 0.29 -2.84
C LEU A 171 20.50 1.02 -3.40
N GLY A 172 20.36 1.08 -4.73
CA GLY A 172 19.21 1.66 -5.40
C GLY A 172 17.93 0.87 -5.15
N GLY A 173 18.00 -0.46 -5.16
CA GLY A 173 16.88 -1.34 -4.82
C GLY A 173 16.43 -1.18 -3.36
N ALA A 174 17.38 -1.07 -2.43
CA ALA A 174 17.07 -0.82 -1.02
C ALA A 174 16.47 0.58 -0.76
N ALA A 175 17.01 1.61 -1.42
CA ALA A 175 16.48 2.97 -1.35
C ALA A 175 15.07 3.04 -1.94
N TYR A 176 14.84 2.41 -3.09
CA TYR A 176 13.52 2.35 -3.71
C TYR A 176 12.51 1.62 -2.82
N SER A 177 12.88 0.45 -2.28
CA SER A 177 11.98 -0.35 -1.44
C SER A 177 11.57 0.37 -0.15
N SER A 178 12.47 1.17 0.44
CA SER A 178 12.21 1.90 1.68
C SER A 178 11.45 3.21 1.48
N LEU A 179 11.72 3.94 0.40
CA LEU A 179 11.20 5.30 0.19
C LEU A 179 10.02 5.37 -0.77
N SER A 180 9.87 4.43 -1.72
CA SER A 180 8.86 4.49 -2.78
C SER A 180 7.44 4.66 -2.24
N HIS A 181 7.05 3.89 -1.23
CA HIS A 181 5.73 3.99 -0.59
C HIS A 181 5.49 5.38 0.03
N SER A 182 6.50 5.94 0.70
CA SER A 182 6.40 7.27 1.30
C SER A 182 6.38 8.37 0.25
N ALA A 183 7.17 8.22 -0.83
CA ALA A 183 7.18 9.14 -1.96
C ALA A 183 5.83 9.15 -2.70
N TRP A 184 5.21 7.98 -2.88
CA TRP A 184 3.85 7.86 -3.41
C TRP A 184 2.84 8.61 -2.53
N ALA A 185 2.88 8.37 -1.22
CA ALA A 185 2.00 9.03 -0.26
C ALA A 185 2.20 10.56 -0.23
N LEU A 186 3.44 11.05 -0.36
CA LEU A 186 3.72 12.48 -0.46
C LEU A 186 3.15 13.09 -1.76
N SER A 187 3.22 12.37 -2.87
CA SER A 187 2.60 12.80 -4.12
C SER A 187 1.09 12.95 -3.97
N LEU A 188 0.41 11.95 -3.40
CA LEU A 188 -1.03 12.02 -3.13
C LEU A 188 -1.38 13.10 -2.09
N ALA A 189 -0.56 13.26 -1.06
CA ALA A 189 -0.73 14.30 -0.04
C ALA A 189 -0.75 15.70 -0.64
N TRP A 190 0.13 15.98 -1.61
CA TRP A 190 0.12 17.25 -2.34
C TRP A 190 -1.21 17.45 -3.08
N ILE A 191 -1.70 16.44 -3.81
CA ILE A 191 -2.97 16.49 -4.52
C ILE A 191 -4.11 16.82 -3.55
N ILE A 192 -4.17 16.14 -2.40
CA ILE A 192 -5.19 16.37 -1.37
C ILE A 192 -5.12 17.81 -0.83
N ILE A 193 -3.93 18.31 -0.51
CA ILE A 193 -3.74 19.68 -0.03
C ILE A 193 -4.20 20.67 -1.10
N ALA A 194 -3.75 20.52 -2.35
CA ALA A 194 -4.10 21.42 -3.45
C ALA A 194 -5.61 21.45 -3.71
N CYS A 195 -6.27 20.28 -3.75
CA CYS A 195 -7.72 20.17 -3.93
C CYS A 195 -8.50 20.79 -2.76
N SER A 196 -8.08 20.52 -1.53
CA SER A 196 -8.79 21.00 -0.32
C SER A 196 -8.63 22.51 -0.09
N THR A 197 -7.52 23.10 -0.53
CA THR A 197 -7.20 24.52 -0.31
C THR A 197 -7.61 25.43 -1.48
N GLY A 198 -8.29 24.89 -2.50
CA GLY A 198 -8.80 25.65 -3.65
C GLY A 198 -7.81 25.82 -4.82
N TYR A 199 -6.62 25.22 -4.75
CA TYR A 199 -5.62 25.23 -5.84
C TYR A 199 -5.71 24.00 -6.76
N GLY A 200 -6.77 23.20 -6.64
CA GLY A 200 -6.94 21.95 -7.40
C GLY A 200 -7.50 22.11 -8.82
N GLY A 201 -8.11 23.26 -9.16
CA GLY A 201 -8.64 23.53 -10.51
C GLY A 201 -9.49 22.38 -11.07
N TYR A 202 -9.17 21.96 -12.29
CA TYR A 202 -9.87 20.84 -12.98
C TYR A 202 -9.74 19.50 -12.26
N VAL A 203 -8.61 19.24 -11.58
CA VAL A 203 -8.38 17.97 -10.87
C VAL A 203 -9.38 17.82 -9.73
N ASN A 204 -9.67 18.91 -9.01
CA ASN A 204 -10.68 18.90 -7.96
C ASN A 204 -12.09 18.61 -8.50
N THR A 205 -12.45 19.20 -9.63
CA THR A 205 -13.75 18.95 -10.29
C THR A 205 -13.89 17.51 -10.73
N PHE A 206 -12.83 16.91 -11.28
CA PHE A 206 -12.83 15.51 -11.68
C PHE A 206 -12.95 14.59 -10.46
N LEU A 207 -12.10 14.75 -9.44
CA LEU A 207 -12.08 13.88 -8.26
C LEU A 207 -13.35 13.99 -7.41
N SER A 208 -14.02 15.14 -7.43
CA SER A 208 -15.29 15.36 -6.71
C SER A 208 -16.53 14.99 -7.54
N ALA A 209 -16.35 14.42 -8.74
CA ALA A 209 -17.46 14.10 -9.62
C ALA A 209 -18.37 13.02 -9.00
N PRO A 210 -19.71 13.21 -8.98
CA PRO A 210 -20.65 12.27 -8.37
C PRO A 210 -20.57 10.84 -8.94
N CYS A 211 -20.15 10.71 -10.20
CA CYS A 211 -19.94 9.42 -10.86
C CYS A 211 -18.85 8.58 -10.19
N ILE A 212 -17.87 9.20 -9.52
CA ILE A 212 -16.74 8.51 -8.89
C ILE A 212 -17.10 8.00 -7.48
N TYR A 213 -18.08 8.60 -6.80
CA TYR A 213 -18.51 8.18 -5.46
C TYR A 213 -18.86 6.69 -5.29
N PRO A 214 -19.67 6.06 -6.17
CA PRO A 214 -19.96 4.64 -6.03
C PRO A 214 -18.70 3.78 -6.17
N PHE A 215 -17.80 4.12 -7.10
CA PHE A 215 -16.53 3.40 -7.27
C PHE A 215 -15.63 3.52 -6.05
N SER A 216 -15.53 4.73 -5.46
CA SER A 216 -14.75 4.96 -4.25
C SER A 216 -15.24 4.12 -3.05
N ARG A 217 -16.55 3.89 -2.94
CA ARG A 217 -17.12 3.04 -1.87
C ARG A 217 -16.99 1.55 -2.14
N ALA A 218 -16.99 1.15 -3.41
CA ALA A 218 -16.90 -0.25 -3.81
C ALA A 218 -15.47 -0.82 -3.73
N THR A 219 -14.43 0.03 -3.69
CA THR A 219 -13.02 -0.40 -3.70
C THR A 219 -12.69 -1.36 -2.56
N TYR A 220 -13.19 -1.11 -1.35
CA TYR A 220 -12.98 -1.99 -0.20
C TYR A 220 -13.62 -3.37 -0.39
N CYS A 221 -14.87 -3.40 -0.84
CA CYS A 221 -15.57 -4.64 -1.14
C CYS A 221 -14.88 -5.41 -2.29
N ALA A 222 -14.45 -4.70 -3.33
CA ALA A 222 -13.69 -5.27 -4.43
C ALA A 222 -12.36 -5.86 -3.94
N TYR A 223 -11.64 -5.17 -3.04
CA TYR A 223 -10.42 -5.67 -2.43
C TYR A 223 -10.64 -7.01 -1.70
N LEU A 224 -11.71 -7.15 -0.91
CA LEU A 224 -11.98 -8.39 -0.18
C LEU A 224 -12.41 -9.54 -1.08
N VAL A 225 -13.15 -9.25 -2.14
CA VAL A 225 -13.76 -10.28 -3.01
C VAL A 225 -12.82 -10.71 -4.14
N HIS A 226 -11.95 -9.83 -4.64
CA HIS A 226 -11.11 -10.13 -5.80
C HIS A 226 -10.24 -11.40 -5.67
N PRO A 227 -9.58 -11.70 -4.53
CA PRO A 227 -8.72 -12.88 -4.43
C PRO A 227 -9.54 -14.16 -4.46
N ILE A 228 -10.77 -14.11 -3.93
CA ILE A 228 -11.71 -15.23 -3.93
C ILE A 228 -12.14 -15.53 -5.36
N VAL A 229 -12.51 -14.51 -6.14
CA VAL A 229 -12.91 -14.66 -7.55
C VAL A 229 -11.75 -15.19 -8.40
N ILE A 230 -10.56 -14.59 -8.26
CA ILE A 230 -9.36 -15.04 -8.98
C ILE A 230 -9.06 -16.51 -8.66
N ARG A 231 -9.13 -16.90 -7.38
CA ARG A 231 -8.90 -18.29 -6.97
C ARG A 231 -9.95 -19.23 -7.57
N ILE A 232 -11.24 -18.89 -7.53
CA ILE A 232 -12.28 -19.73 -8.12
C ILE A 232 -12.07 -19.89 -9.64
N MET A 233 -11.71 -18.81 -10.35
CA MET A 233 -11.42 -18.86 -11.78
C MET A 233 -10.19 -19.72 -12.08
N ALA A 234 -9.09 -19.53 -11.34
CA ALA A 234 -7.86 -20.28 -11.53
C ALA A 234 -8.06 -21.79 -11.24
N LEU A 235 -8.77 -22.12 -10.16
CA LEU A 235 -9.01 -23.50 -9.74
C LEU A 235 -9.99 -24.26 -10.66
N ASN A 236 -10.87 -23.55 -11.37
CA ASN A 236 -11.76 -24.13 -12.38
C ASN A 236 -11.13 -24.16 -13.78
N SER A 237 -9.95 -23.58 -13.99
CA SER A 237 -9.29 -23.57 -15.30
C SER A 237 -8.80 -24.97 -15.65
N THR A 238 -9.26 -25.52 -16.77
CA THR A 238 -8.86 -26.83 -17.30
C THR A 238 -7.65 -26.76 -18.22
N ALA A 239 -7.12 -25.55 -18.50
CA ALA A 239 -5.96 -25.32 -19.34
C ALA A 239 -4.96 -24.36 -18.66
N PRO A 240 -3.65 -24.52 -18.90
CA PRO A 240 -2.64 -23.57 -18.42
C PRO A 240 -2.83 -22.22 -19.10
N LEU A 241 -2.85 -21.14 -18.32
CA LEU A 241 -2.90 -19.78 -18.82
C LEU A 241 -1.47 -19.32 -19.15
N HIS A 242 -1.25 -18.89 -20.39
CA HIS A 242 0.03 -18.29 -20.77
C HIS A 242 0.13 -16.87 -20.18
N LEU A 243 0.90 -16.73 -19.11
CA LEU A 243 1.26 -15.45 -18.51
C LEU A 243 2.40 -14.82 -19.31
N GLY A 244 2.06 -14.26 -20.47
CA GLY A 244 2.96 -13.37 -21.22
C GLY A 244 2.97 -11.98 -20.59
N THR A 245 3.94 -11.15 -20.97
CA THR A 245 4.04 -9.76 -20.52
C THR A 245 2.74 -8.98 -20.72
N ASP A 246 2.01 -9.20 -21.83
CA ASP A 246 0.74 -8.51 -22.11
C ASP A 246 -0.43 -9.00 -21.24
N SER A 247 -0.49 -10.30 -20.90
CA SER A 247 -1.48 -10.85 -19.98
C SER A 247 -1.15 -10.53 -18.51
N MET A 248 0.14 -10.40 -18.16
CA MET A 248 0.67 -9.87 -16.90
C MET A 248 0.70 -8.34 -16.81
N VAL A 249 0.30 -7.61 -17.85
CA VAL A 249 0.03 -6.17 -17.78
C VAL A 249 -1.47 -5.96 -17.59
N SER A 250 -2.33 -6.75 -18.23
CA SER A 250 -3.79 -6.61 -18.13
C SER A 250 -4.41 -7.17 -16.83
N PHE A 251 -3.91 -8.28 -16.29
CA PHE A 251 -4.35 -8.78 -14.97
C PHE A 251 -3.82 -7.96 -13.78
N PRO A 252 -2.54 -7.54 -13.79
CA PRO A 252 -1.93 -6.79 -12.70
C PRO A 252 -1.84 -5.28 -12.86
N LEU A 253 -2.21 -4.61 -13.97
CA LEU A 253 -2.43 -3.15 -13.89
C LEU A 253 -3.55 -2.86 -12.89
N SER A 254 -4.58 -3.69 -12.91
CA SER A 254 -5.67 -3.67 -11.93
C SER A 254 -5.11 -3.87 -10.53
N SER A 255 -4.26 -4.87 -10.29
CA SER A 255 -3.73 -5.14 -8.95
C SER A 255 -2.59 -4.23 -8.52
N LYS A 256 -1.71 -3.72 -9.40
CA LYS A 256 -0.68 -2.72 -9.05
C LYS A 256 -1.30 -1.36 -8.75
N VAL A 257 -2.34 -0.94 -9.49
CA VAL A 257 -3.10 0.28 -9.13
C VAL A 257 -3.96 0.04 -7.88
N LEU A 258 -4.51 -1.16 -7.67
CA LEU A 258 -5.23 -1.55 -6.45
C LEU A 258 -4.33 -2.01 -5.29
N LEU A 259 -3.01 -2.09 -5.43
CA LEU A 259 -2.05 -2.40 -4.36
C LEU A 259 -1.12 -1.22 -4.07
N SER A 260 -1.02 -0.26 -4.99
CA SER A 260 -0.41 1.05 -4.73
C SER A 260 -1.40 2.07 -4.17
N SER A 261 -2.70 1.87 -4.40
CA SER A 261 -3.77 2.68 -3.80
C SER A 261 -4.15 2.24 -2.39
N PHE A 262 -3.44 1.27 -1.82
CA PHE A 262 -3.67 0.71 -0.49
C PHE A 262 -2.37 0.60 0.30
#